data_AF-A0A973YXM6-F1
#
_entry.id   AF-A0A973YXM6-F1
#
_cell.length_a   1.000
_cell.length_b   1.000
_cell.length_c   1.000
_cell.angle_alpha   90.00
_cell.angle_beta   90.00
_cell.angle_gamma   90.00
#
_symmetry.space_group_name_H-M   'P 1'
#
loop_
_entity.id
_entity.type
_entity.pdbx_description
1 polymer ?
#
loop_
_entity_poly.entity_id
_entity_poly.type
_entity_poly.pdbx_seq_one_letter_code
_entity_poly.pdbx_strand_id
1 'polypeptide(L)'
;MGGEFRFGFEEGSEEDQRARPSPEPEPQQDALIGRDPDGVVTVAVDDLGDVGSVTIAANWRQSVDPRALGSTVTQAANAATMAALAKQVERPTEPPSPRQAPPPRSDERITPEQALRLMDAVSADLARFTQRMTEVVDRPLAVESRGGHVRGTIHRGQVLDLEVDPAWAHTARVSEMQQEFLEVLRNLRAQSVPADLAQGPQSPAITELTALVSDPDTLLRRVGLLP
;
A
#
# COMPACT_ATOMS: atom_id res chain seq x y z
N MET A 1 49.07 40.09 -55.03
CA MET A 1 47.80 39.39 -54.75
C MET A 1 48.13 37.94 -54.50
N GLY A 2 48.37 37.60 -53.23
CA GLY A 2 48.76 36.25 -52.80
C GLY A 2 47.52 35.46 -52.40
N GLY A 3 47.37 34.28 -52.98
CA GLY A 3 46.36 33.31 -52.59
C GLY A 3 47.04 32.13 -51.92
N GLU A 4 46.76 31.93 -50.63
CA GLU A 4 46.94 30.68 -49.90
C GLU A 4 45.79 30.57 -48.90
N PHE A 5 44.75 29.81 -49.24
CA PHE A 5 43.74 29.37 -48.26
C PHE A 5 44.26 28.08 -47.63
N ARG A 6 44.80 28.21 -46.42
CA ARG A 6 45.33 27.10 -45.63
C ARG A 6 44.22 26.58 -44.73
N PHE A 7 43.78 25.35 -44.97
CA PHE A 7 42.92 24.59 -44.06
C PHE A 7 43.67 24.37 -42.73
N GLY A 8 43.13 24.94 -41.65
CA GLY A 8 43.49 24.61 -40.28
C GLY A 8 42.26 24.02 -39.60
N PHE A 9 42.25 22.70 -39.47
CA PHE A 9 41.28 21.97 -38.66
C PHE A 9 41.61 22.25 -37.19
N GLU A 10 40.70 22.92 -36.48
CA GLU A 10 40.74 23.03 -35.02
C GLU A 10 40.14 21.74 -34.46
N GLU A 11 41.04 20.84 -34.06
CA GLU A 11 40.76 19.63 -33.32
C GLU A 11 40.52 20.01 -31.85
N GLY A 12 39.29 19.82 -31.35
CA GLY A 12 38.86 20.29 -30.04
C GLY A 12 37.77 19.41 -29.42
N SER A 13 38.15 18.19 -29.04
CA SER A 13 37.58 17.35 -27.97
C SER A 13 36.06 17.06 -27.96
N GLU A 14 35.64 15.96 -28.60
CA GLU A 14 34.36 15.27 -28.36
C GLU A 14 34.49 14.13 -27.32
N GLU A 15 35.32 14.31 -26.28
CA GLU A 15 35.47 13.33 -25.18
C GLU A 15 35.11 13.97 -23.84
N ASP A 16 33.82 13.98 -23.46
CA ASP A 16 33.40 13.66 -22.08
C ASP A 16 31.86 13.48 -21.93
N GLN A 17 31.23 12.68 -22.79
CA GLN A 17 29.94 12.06 -22.45
C GLN A 17 30.19 10.76 -21.68
N ARG A 18 30.91 10.84 -20.56
CA ARG A 18 30.78 9.81 -19.53
C ARG A 18 29.32 9.77 -19.13
N ALA A 19 28.67 8.65 -19.41
CA ALA A 19 27.36 8.32 -18.89
C ALA A 19 27.33 8.71 -17.42
N ARG A 20 26.55 9.74 -17.09
CA ARG A 20 26.25 10.06 -15.70
C ARG A 20 25.72 8.75 -15.10
N PRO A 21 26.26 8.26 -13.97
CA PRO A 21 25.58 7.19 -13.25
C PRO A 21 24.14 7.66 -13.08
N SER A 22 23.19 6.81 -13.49
CA SER A 22 21.77 7.08 -13.25
C SER A 22 21.64 7.43 -11.77
N PRO A 23 20.90 8.47 -11.40
CA PRO A 23 20.72 8.81 -10.00
C PRO A 23 20.25 7.53 -9.29
N GLU A 24 21.09 7.00 -8.39
CA GLU A 24 20.66 6.01 -7.43
C GLU A 24 19.43 6.60 -6.76
N PRO A 25 18.26 5.92 -6.79
CA PRO A 25 17.11 6.42 -6.09
C PRO A 25 17.55 6.62 -4.63
N GLU A 26 17.49 7.86 -4.15
CA GLU A 26 17.81 8.18 -2.77
C GLU A 26 17.06 7.18 -1.88
N PRO A 27 17.72 6.56 -0.90
CA PRO A 27 17.03 5.66 0.01
C PRO A 27 15.91 6.47 0.66
N GLN A 28 14.68 6.19 0.25
CA GLN A 28 13.49 6.68 0.93
C GLN A 28 13.69 6.27 2.39
N GLN A 29 13.88 7.26 3.26
CA GLN A 29 14.38 7.03 4.64
C GLN A 29 13.40 6.22 5.51
N ASP A 30 12.22 5.90 4.96
CA ASP A 30 11.19 5.05 5.55
C ASP A 30 10.86 3.79 4.73
N ALA A 31 11.67 3.42 3.74
CA ALA A 31 11.44 2.22 2.95
C ALA A 31 11.76 0.95 3.75
N LEU A 32 10.74 0.13 3.98
CA LEU A 32 10.83 -1.19 4.56
C LEU A 32 11.11 -2.21 3.47
N ILE A 33 12.07 -3.10 3.73
CA ILE A 33 12.62 -3.96 2.70
C ILE A 33 12.28 -5.42 3.00
N GLY A 34 11.66 -6.09 2.03
CA GLY A 34 11.56 -7.53 1.96
C GLY A 34 12.55 -8.09 0.93
N ARG A 35 13.15 -9.23 1.26
CA ARG A 35 14.06 -9.96 0.37
C ARG A 35 13.65 -11.41 0.31
N ASP A 36 13.86 -12.04 -0.83
CA ASP A 36 13.78 -13.49 -0.92
C ASP A 36 14.98 -14.13 -0.18
N PRO A 37 14.90 -15.42 0.18
CA PRO A 37 15.96 -16.13 0.90
C PRO A 37 17.32 -16.13 0.17
N ASP A 38 17.31 -16.11 -1.16
CA ASP A 38 18.53 -16.16 -1.98
C ASP A 38 19.05 -14.75 -2.32
N GLY A 39 18.35 -13.69 -1.92
CA GLY A 39 18.72 -12.29 -2.12
C GLY A 39 18.68 -11.83 -3.59
N VAL A 40 17.96 -12.55 -4.43
CA VAL A 40 17.82 -12.27 -5.87
C VAL A 40 16.82 -11.16 -6.14
N VAL A 41 15.78 -11.05 -5.33
CA VAL A 41 14.70 -10.07 -5.42
C VAL A 41 14.59 -9.29 -4.11
N THR A 42 14.50 -7.98 -4.25
CA THR A 42 14.23 -7.05 -3.16
C THR A 42 12.98 -6.25 -3.48
N VAL A 43 12.04 -6.19 -2.53
CA VAL A 43 10.84 -5.35 -2.62
C VAL A 43 10.89 -4.31 -1.51
N ALA A 44 10.72 -3.05 -1.88
CA ALA A 44 10.62 -1.95 -0.93
C ALA A 44 9.18 -1.47 -0.81
N VAL A 45 8.70 -1.33 0.42
CA VAL A 45 7.38 -0.80 0.76
C VAL A 45 7.51 0.37 1.73
N ASP A 46 6.52 1.25 1.76
CA ASP A 46 6.44 2.27 2.81
C ASP A 46 5.80 1.74 4.11
N ASP A 47 5.59 2.62 5.08
CA ASP A 47 4.97 2.31 6.36
C ASP A 47 3.50 1.89 6.27
N LEU A 48 2.82 2.24 5.18
CA LEU A 48 1.47 1.82 4.88
C LEU A 48 1.44 0.49 4.12
N GLY A 49 2.60 -0.05 3.73
CA GLY A 49 2.73 -1.26 2.94
C GLY A 49 2.53 -1.02 1.44
N ASP A 50 2.59 0.22 0.97
CA ASP A 50 2.51 0.55 -0.45
C ASP A 50 3.85 0.30 -1.13
N VAL A 51 3.81 -0.34 -2.29
CA VAL A 51 5.02 -0.86 -2.97
C VAL A 51 5.73 0.26 -3.74
N GLY A 52 6.91 0.63 -3.25
CA GLY A 52 7.76 1.68 -3.80
C GLY A 52 8.61 1.19 -4.98
N SER A 53 9.27 0.04 -4.82
CA SER A 53 10.15 -0.51 -5.85
C SER A 53 10.29 -2.03 -5.78
N VAL A 54 10.66 -2.61 -6.93
CA VAL A 54 11.07 -4.01 -7.07
C VAL A 54 12.45 -4.00 -7.71
N THR A 55 13.41 -4.67 -7.10
CA THR A 55 14.78 -4.83 -7.58
C THR A 55 15.07 -6.30 -7.81
N ILE A 56 15.52 -6.64 -9.02
CA ILE A 56 15.94 -7.99 -9.39
C ILE A 56 17.44 -7.94 -9.68
N ALA A 57 18.21 -8.87 -9.13
CA ALA A 57 19.65 -8.95 -9.35
C ALA A 57 19.97 -9.12 -10.84
N ALA A 58 20.99 -8.41 -11.35
CA ALA A 58 21.31 -8.41 -12.78
C ALA A 58 21.63 -9.81 -13.33
N ASN A 59 22.18 -10.69 -12.49
CA ASN A 59 22.57 -12.06 -12.81
C ASN A 59 21.57 -13.12 -12.31
N TRP A 60 20.32 -12.75 -11.99
CA TRP A 60 19.32 -13.65 -11.42
C TRP A 60 19.14 -14.97 -12.20
N ARG A 61 19.29 -14.95 -13.53
CA ARG A 61 19.15 -16.13 -14.40
C ARG A 61 20.15 -17.24 -14.10
N GLN A 62 21.24 -16.92 -13.40
CA GLN A 62 22.26 -17.90 -13.00
C GLN A 62 21.86 -18.64 -11.72
N SER A 63 20.97 -18.06 -10.90
CA SER A 63 20.57 -18.59 -9.60
C SER A 63 19.11 -19.05 -9.55
N VAL A 64 18.24 -18.48 -10.38
CA VAL A 64 16.79 -18.73 -10.35
C VAL A 64 16.29 -19.13 -11.73
N ASP A 65 15.53 -20.23 -11.78
CA ASP A 65 14.79 -20.66 -12.98
C ASP A 65 13.72 -19.60 -13.32
N PRO A 66 13.57 -19.16 -14.59
CA PRO A 66 12.50 -18.24 -15.00
C PRO A 66 11.10 -18.63 -14.51
N ARG A 67 10.80 -19.92 -14.38
CA ARG A 67 9.52 -20.43 -13.85
C ARG A 67 9.36 -20.20 -12.34
N ALA A 68 10.47 -20.10 -11.62
CA ALA A 68 10.49 -19.85 -10.18
C ALA A 68 10.51 -18.35 -9.84
N LEU A 69 10.83 -17.47 -10.79
CA LEU A 69 10.96 -16.02 -10.56
C LEU A 69 9.73 -15.42 -9.88
N GLY A 70 8.52 -15.80 -10.33
CA GLY A 70 7.27 -15.37 -9.71
C GLY A 70 7.20 -15.69 -8.22
N SER A 71 7.54 -16.93 -7.84
CA SER A 71 7.58 -17.36 -6.44
C SER A 71 8.64 -16.62 -5.61
N THR A 72 9.80 -16.28 -6.20
CA THR A 72 10.86 -15.49 -5.56
C THR A 72 10.38 -14.07 -5.28
N VAL A 73 9.69 -13.44 -6.23
CA VAL A 73 9.09 -12.11 -6.03
C VAL A 73 7.99 -12.15 -4.97
N THR A 74 7.14 -13.18 -4.96
CA THR A 74 6.11 -13.37 -3.93
C THR A 74 6.71 -13.46 -2.53
N GLN A 75 7.82 -14.18 -2.36
CA GLN A 75 8.52 -14.28 -1.08
C GLN A 75 9.03 -12.92 -0.61
N ALA A 76 9.71 -12.18 -1.49
CA ALA A 76 10.21 -10.84 -1.18
C ALA A 76 9.08 -9.86 -0.85
N ALA A 77 7.97 -9.90 -1.58
CA ALA A 77 6.79 -9.06 -1.33
C ALA A 77 6.17 -9.35 0.04
N ASN A 78 5.94 -10.62 0.36
CA ASN A 78 5.36 -11.02 1.65
C ASN A 78 6.31 -10.68 2.83
N ALA A 79 7.63 -10.82 2.64
CA ALA A 79 8.61 -10.37 3.62
C ALA A 79 8.52 -8.85 3.88
N ALA A 80 8.34 -8.05 2.82
CA ALA A 80 8.19 -6.59 2.94
C ALA A 80 6.89 -6.22 3.67
N THR A 81 5.78 -6.90 3.35
CA THR A 81 4.49 -6.71 4.04
C THR A 81 4.59 -7.05 5.53
N MET A 82 5.28 -8.13 5.89
CA MET A 82 5.51 -8.49 7.29
C MET A 82 6.36 -7.44 8.03
N ALA A 83 7.36 -6.86 7.37
CA ALA A 83 8.15 -5.76 7.93
C ALA A 83 7.29 -4.50 8.17
N ALA A 84 6.40 -4.16 7.24
CA ALA A 84 5.42 -3.08 7.42
C ALA A 84 4.49 -3.32 8.60
N LEU A 85 3.95 -4.54 8.72
CA LEU A 85 3.08 -4.90 9.83
C LEU A 85 3.81 -4.81 11.19
N ALA A 86 5.05 -5.31 11.26
CA ALA A 86 5.86 -5.23 12.47
C ALA A 86 6.07 -3.77 12.91
N LYS A 87 6.43 -2.87 11.97
CA LYS A 87 6.60 -1.44 12.26
C LYS A 87 5.31 -0.77 12.71
N GLN A 88 4.15 -1.18 12.20
CA GLN A 88 2.84 -0.64 12.62
C GLN A 88 2.48 -1.05 14.06
N VAL A 89 2.79 -2.27 14.46
CA VAL A 89 2.54 -2.76 15.84
C VAL A 89 3.43 -2.05 16.86
N GLU A 90 4.65 -1.66 16.47
CA GLU A 90 5.58 -0.93 17.33
C GLU A 90 5.23 0.56 17.51
N ARG A 91 4.33 1.12 16.69
CA ARG A 91 3.89 2.52 16.83
C ARG A 91 2.99 2.67 18.06
N PRO A 92 3.34 3.54 19.03
CA PRO A 92 2.42 3.93 20.09
C PRO A 92 1.14 4.49 19.47
N THR A 93 -0.02 4.03 19.91
CA THR A 93 -1.30 4.60 19.51
C THR A 93 -1.34 6.05 19.96
N GLU A 94 -1.14 6.99 19.02
CA GLU A 94 -1.33 8.39 19.29
C GLU A 94 -2.80 8.61 19.69
N PRO A 95 -3.08 9.28 20.82
CA PRO A 95 -4.45 9.53 21.24
C PRO A 95 -5.18 10.26 20.10
N PRO A 96 -6.42 9.86 19.76
CA PRO A 96 -7.15 10.48 18.66
C PRO A 96 -7.23 11.98 18.89
N SER A 97 -6.73 12.77 17.94
CA SER A 97 -6.91 14.22 17.94
C SER A 97 -8.40 14.54 18.12
N PRO A 98 -8.77 15.44 19.03
CA PRO A 98 -10.17 15.78 19.27
C PRO A 98 -10.77 16.32 17.97
N ARG A 99 -11.61 15.50 17.32
CA ARG A 99 -12.43 15.95 16.19
C ARG A 99 -13.35 17.03 16.75
N GLN A 100 -13.36 18.20 16.11
CA GLN A 100 -14.30 19.27 16.45
C GLN A 100 -15.71 18.70 16.45
N ALA A 101 -16.34 18.71 17.62
CA ALA A 101 -17.70 18.26 17.79
C ALA A 101 -18.61 19.05 16.84
N PRO A 102 -19.54 18.39 16.12
CA PRO A 102 -20.60 19.10 15.41
C PRO A 102 -21.40 19.94 16.40
N PRO A 103 -22.03 21.06 15.96
CA PRO A 103 -22.82 21.91 16.85
C PRO A 103 -23.90 21.07 17.54
N PRO A 104 -24.19 21.33 18.84
CA PRO A 104 -25.09 20.52 19.63
C PRO A 104 -26.46 20.47 18.97
N ARG A 105 -26.93 19.26 18.65
CA ARG A 105 -28.32 19.02 18.27
C ARG A 105 -29.07 18.51 19.51
N SER A 106 -30.09 19.29 19.88
CA SER A 106 -31.18 19.03 20.84
C SER A 106 -30.81 18.68 22.29
N ASP A 107 -31.23 19.51 23.25
CA ASP A 107 -31.23 19.30 24.72
C ASP A 107 -32.23 18.22 25.20
N GLU A 108 -32.50 17.21 24.38
CA GLU A 108 -33.48 16.18 24.70
C GLU A 108 -32.84 15.10 25.58
N ARG A 109 -33.44 14.84 26.75
CA ARG A 109 -32.98 13.78 27.66
C ARG A 109 -33.10 12.43 26.97
N ILE A 110 -32.01 11.67 26.96
CA ILE A 110 -32.04 10.30 26.44
C ILE A 110 -32.71 9.42 27.49
N THR A 111 -33.87 8.86 27.14
CA THR A 111 -34.51 7.87 28.02
C THR A 111 -33.71 6.55 27.98
N PRO A 112 -33.78 5.71 29.03
CA PRO A 112 -33.14 4.39 29.02
C PRO A 112 -33.54 3.53 27.80
N GLU A 113 -34.77 3.69 27.32
CA GLU A 113 -35.28 3.02 26.12
C GLU A 113 -34.67 3.55 24.81
N GLN A 114 -34.31 4.84 24.75
CA GLN A 114 -33.57 5.42 23.63
C GLN A 114 -32.11 4.97 23.64
N ALA A 115 -31.49 4.88 24.82
CA ALA A 115 -30.12 4.37 24.96
C ALA A 115 -30.01 2.90 24.52
N LEU A 116 -30.95 2.06 24.95
CA LEU A 116 -31.00 0.65 24.51
C LEU A 116 -31.23 0.53 23.00
N ARG A 117 -32.14 1.32 22.44
CA ARG A 117 -32.36 1.36 20.98
C ARG A 117 -31.13 1.81 20.20
N LEU A 118 -30.38 2.79 20.72
CA LEU A 118 -29.15 3.26 20.08
C LEU A 118 -28.06 2.17 20.10
N MET A 119 -27.89 1.47 21.23
CA MET A 119 -26.94 0.36 21.35
C MET A 119 -27.28 -0.81 20.42
N ASP A 120 -28.56 -1.18 20.32
CA ASP A 120 -29.02 -2.21 19.39
C ASP A 120 -28.77 -1.80 17.92
N ALA A 121 -29.04 -0.54 17.57
CA ALA A 121 -28.77 0.00 16.24
C ALA A 121 -27.27 -0.04 15.90
N VAL A 122 -26.41 0.36 16.84
CA VAL A 122 -24.95 0.28 16.68
C VAL A 122 -24.48 -1.16 16.51
N SER A 123 -24.98 -2.09 17.33
CA SER A 123 -24.63 -3.51 17.24
C SER A 123 -25.05 -4.11 15.89
N ALA A 124 -26.26 -3.79 15.43
CA ALA A 124 -26.76 -4.23 14.12
C ALA A 124 -25.99 -3.61 12.94
N ASP A 125 -25.57 -2.35 13.05
CA ASP A 125 -24.73 -1.70 12.04
C ASP A 125 -23.33 -2.31 12.00
N LEU A 126 -22.74 -2.58 13.16
CA LEU A 126 -21.43 -3.23 13.26
C LEU A 126 -21.48 -4.65 12.69
N ALA A 127 -22.49 -5.44 13.04
CA ALA A 127 -22.68 -6.79 12.49
C ALA A 127 -22.82 -6.77 10.95
N ARG A 128 -23.61 -5.83 10.40
CA ARG A 128 -23.75 -5.64 8.95
C ARG A 128 -22.45 -5.17 8.29
N PHE A 129 -21.67 -4.34 8.96
CA PHE A 129 -20.36 -3.91 8.47
C PHE A 129 -19.37 -5.08 8.46
N THR A 130 -19.29 -5.87 9.53
CA THR A 130 -18.47 -7.07 9.62
C THR A 130 -18.86 -8.10 8.56
N GLN A 131 -20.16 -8.34 8.35
CA GLN A 131 -20.62 -9.29 7.34
C GLN A 131 -20.26 -8.84 5.91
N ARG A 132 -20.42 -7.55 5.59
CA ARG A 132 -19.98 -6.99 4.31
C ARG A 132 -18.46 -7.07 4.14
N MET A 133 -17.69 -6.87 5.22
CA MET A 133 -16.24 -7.06 5.19
C MET A 133 -15.90 -8.52 4.89
N THR A 134 -16.51 -9.49 5.58
CA THR A 134 -16.23 -10.91 5.33
C THR A 134 -16.57 -11.30 3.89
N GLU A 135 -17.68 -10.83 3.33
CA GLU A 135 -18.07 -11.20 1.96
C GLU A 135 -17.15 -10.62 0.87
N VAL A 136 -16.61 -9.41 1.08
CA VAL A 136 -15.72 -8.72 0.12
C VAL A 136 -14.26 -9.16 0.28
N VAL A 137 -13.80 -9.39 1.51
CA VAL A 137 -12.39 -9.70 1.82
C VAL A 137 -12.03 -11.17 1.55
N ASP A 138 -13.01 -12.08 1.51
CA ASP A 138 -12.72 -13.52 1.42
C ASP A 138 -12.54 -14.06 0.00
N ARG A 139 -12.63 -13.22 -1.04
CA ARG A 139 -12.36 -13.64 -2.41
C ARG A 139 -10.93 -13.28 -2.82
N PRO A 140 -10.15 -14.22 -3.38
CA PRO A 140 -8.88 -13.89 -4.01
C PRO A 140 -9.12 -12.93 -5.16
N LEU A 141 -8.34 -11.86 -5.22
CA LEU A 141 -8.34 -10.90 -6.32
C LEU A 141 -7.15 -11.21 -7.22
N ALA A 142 -7.38 -11.26 -8.53
CA ALA A 142 -6.33 -11.42 -9.53
C ALA A 142 -6.16 -10.15 -10.36
N VAL A 143 -4.92 -9.78 -10.64
CA VAL A 143 -4.55 -8.66 -11.51
C VAL A 143 -3.48 -9.13 -12.50
N GLU A 144 -3.53 -8.61 -13.71
CA GLU A 144 -2.56 -8.87 -14.78
C GLU A 144 -1.79 -7.59 -15.13
N SER A 145 -0.52 -7.72 -15.50
CA SER A 145 0.27 -6.60 -16.02
C SER A 145 -0.27 -6.16 -17.39
N ARG A 146 0.01 -4.92 -17.80
CA ARG A 146 -0.39 -4.44 -19.14
C ARG A 146 0.22 -5.24 -20.28
N GLY A 147 1.42 -5.81 -20.07
CA GLY A 147 2.09 -6.68 -21.02
C GLY A 147 1.45 -8.07 -21.12
N GLY A 148 0.68 -8.47 -20.11
CA GLY A 148 0.09 -9.81 -20.02
C GLY A 148 1.10 -10.90 -19.65
N HIS A 149 2.28 -10.51 -19.15
CA HIS A 149 3.37 -11.44 -18.84
C HIS A 149 3.45 -11.80 -17.36
N VAL A 150 2.86 -10.97 -16.49
CA VAL A 150 2.82 -11.19 -15.06
C VAL A 150 1.38 -11.13 -14.59
N ARG A 151 0.95 -12.13 -13.84
CA ARG A 151 -0.36 -12.18 -13.19
C ARG A 151 -0.17 -12.42 -11.71
N GLY A 152 -0.77 -11.60 -10.88
CA GLY A 152 -0.70 -11.74 -9.44
C GLY A 152 -2.06 -12.04 -8.84
N THR A 153 -2.06 -12.78 -7.74
CA THR A 153 -3.24 -13.04 -6.92
C THR A 153 -2.97 -12.62 -5.48
N ILE A 154 -3.89 -11.86 -4.88
CA ILE A 154 -3.82 -11.39 -3.50
C ILE A 154 -5.04 -11.88 -2.71
N HIS A 155 -4.82 -12.22 -1.45
CA HIS A 155 -5.88 -12.59 -0.52
C HIS A 155 -5.57 -12.03 0.87
N ARG A 156 -6.53 -11.31 1.47
CA ARG A 156 -6.38 -10.70 2.81
C ARG A 156 -5.10 -9.87 2.98
N GLY A 157 -4.71 -9.14 1.92
CA GLY A 157 -3.50 -8.30 1.92
C GLY A 157 -2.17 -9.05 1.76
N GLN A 158 -2.19 -10.37 1.58
CA GLN A 158 -1.01 -11.19 1.31
C GLN A 158 -0.99 -11.65 -0.16
N VAL A 159 0.16 -11.53 -0.80
CA VAL A 159 0.34 -12.03 -2.16
C VAL A 159 0.38 -13.56 -2.10
N LEU A 160 -0.63 -14.19 -2.69
CA LEU A 160 -0.75 -15.65 -2.73
C LEU A 160 0.17 -16.23 -3.79
N ASP A 161 0.13 -15.65 -4.99
CA ASP A 161 0.92 -16.12 -6.12
C ASP A 161 1.21 -14.99 -7.11
N LEU A 162 2.33 -15.14 -7.81
CA LEU A 162 2.71 -14.33 -8.97
C LEU A 162 3.11 -15.31 -10.08
N GLU A 163 2.23 -15.48 -11.05
CA GLU A 163 2.50 -16.22 -12.27
C GLU A 163 3.25 -15.34 -13.26
N VAL A 164 4.24 -15.91 -13.93
CA VAL A 164 5.11 -15.21 -14.89
C VAL A 164 5.22 -16.07 -16.13
N ASP A 165 5.07 -15.47 -17.31
CA ASP A 165 5.40 -16.15 -18.57
C ASP A 165 6.90 -16.46 -18.60
N PRO A 166 7.30 -17.75 -18.55
CA PRO A 166 8.70 -18.12 -18.49
C PRO A 166 9.46 -17.82 -19.78
N ALA A 167 8.78 -17.80 -20.94
CA ALA A 167 9.43 -17.48 -22.22
C ALA A 167 9.78 -16.00 -22.30
N TRP A 168 8.88 -15.14 -21.83
CA TRP A 168 9.15 -13.71 -21.67
C TRP A 168 10.24 -13.47 -20.62
N ALA A 169 10.11 -14.02 -19.40
CA ALA A 169 11.11 -13.82 -18.35
C ALA A 169 12.52 -14.24 -18.78
N HIS A 170 12.63 -15.27 -19.63
CA HIS A 170 13.92 -15.68 -20.17
C HIS A 170 14.60 -14.61 -21.02
N THR A 171 13.84 -13.84 -21.80
CA THR A 171 14.38 -12.87 -22.79
C THR A 171 14.26 -11.40 -22.37
N ALA A 172 13.34 -11.07 -21.47
CA ALA A 172 13.03 -9.71 -21.03
C ALA A 172 14.21 -9.01 -20.35
N ARG A 173 14.25 -7.67 -20.46
CA ARG A 173 15.26 -6.89 -19.73
C ARG A 173 14.91 -6.84 -18.23
N VAL A 174 15.93 -6.77 -17.38
CA VAL A 174 15.71 -6.72 -15.92
C VAL A 174 14.84 -5.52 -15.52
N SER A 175 15.07 -4.36 -16.14
CA SER A 175 14.25 -3.16 -15.92
C SER A 175 12.78 -3.34 -16.30
N GLU A 176 12.51 -4.09 -17.37
CA GLU A 176 11.15 -4.38 -17.84
C GLU A 176 10.44 -5.31 -16.86
N MET A 177 11.12 -6.38 -16.43
CA MET A 177 10.60 -7.28 -15.39
C MET A 177 10.29 -6.54 -14.11
N GLN A 178 11.22 -5.71 -13.61
CA GLN A 178 11.01 -4.90 -12.40
C GLN A 178 9.77 -4.00 -12.53
N GLN A 179 9.56 -3.39 -13.71
CA GLN A 179 8.43 -2.51 -13.96
C GLN A 179 7.10 -3.27 -13.96
N GLU A 180 7.03 -4.45 -14.59
CA GLU A 180 5.81 -5.26 -14.61
C GLU A 180 5.46 -5.83 -13.23
N PHE A 181 6.44 -6.33 -12.47
CA PHE A 181 6.19 -6.77 -11.10
C PHE A 181 5.73 -5.61 -10.20
N LEU A 182 6.38 -4.44 -10.32
CA LEU A 182 5.99 -3.26 -9.57
C LEU A 182 4.55 -2.83 -9.90
N GLU A 183 4.17 -2.84 -11.18
CA GLU A 183 2.81 -2.55 -11.61
C GLU A 183 1.80 -3.51 -10.97
N VAL A 184 2.02 -4.82 -11.11
CA VAL A 184 1.12 -5.84 -10.58
C VAL A 184 1.00 -5.72 -9.06
N LEU A 185 2.11 -5.60 -8.34
CA LEU A 185 2.10 -5.48 -6.88
C LEU A 185 1.38 -4.22 -6.40
N ARG A 186 1.57 -3.07 -7.07
CA ARG A 186 0.83 -1.84 -6.76
C ARG A 186 -0.66 -1.98 -7.01
N ASN A 187 -1.05 -2.59 -8.12
CA ASN A 187 -2.46 -2.79 -8.45
C ASN A 187 -3.14 -3.77 -7.50
N LEU A 188 -2.45 -4.85 -7.10
CA LEU A 188 -2.93 -5.77 -6.05
C LEU A 188 -3.13 -5.02 -4.74
N ARG A 189 -2.16 -4.19 -4.33
CA ARG A 189 -2.25 -3.40 -3.10
C ARG A 189 -3.44 -2.45 -3.14
N ALA A 190 -3.56 -1.64 -4.19
CA ALA A 190 -4.62 -0.66 -4.37
C ALA A 190 -6.04 -1.27 -4.34
N GLN A 191 -6.18 -2.49 -4.85
CA GLN A 191 -7.48 -3.19 -4.87
C GLN A 191 -7.74 -4.03 -3.61
N SER A 192 -6.70 -4.37 -2.85
CA SER A 192 -6.81 -5.14 -1.60
C SER A 192 -7.20 -4.32 -0.37
N VAL A 193 -7.03 -2.99 -0.43
CA VAL A 193 -7.51 -2.06 0.60
C VAL A 193 -8.72 -1.33 0.00
N PRO A 194 -9.97 -1.76 0.28
CA PRO A 194 -11.12 -0.99 -0.14
C PRO A 194 -11.04 0.38 0.52
N ALA A 195 -11.02 1.45 -0.29
CA ALA A 195 -10.99 2.83 0.21
C ALA A 195 -12.12 3.12 1.21
N ASP A 196 -13.25 2.41 1.07
CA ASP A 196 -14.40 2.48 1.96
C ASP A 196 -14.15 1.87 3.36
N LEU A 197 -13.20 0.93 3.50
CA LEU A 197 -12.87 0.31 4.79
C LEU A 197 -11.87 1.13 5.61
N ALA A 198 -11.02 1.93 4.96
CA ALA A 198 -10.09 2.83 5.64
C ALA A 198 -10.81 3.94 6.44
N GLN A 199 -12.05 4.27 6.07
CA GLN A 199 -12.85 5.30 6.76
C GLN A 199 -13.72 4.76 7.92
N GLY A 200 -13.70 3.43 8.16
CA GLY A 200 -14.52 2.80 9.18
C GLY A 200 -16.02 2.79 8.87
N PRO A 201 -16.86 2.18 9.71
CA PRO A 201 -18.30 2.13 9.50
C PRO A 201 -18.90 3.54 9.60
N GLN A 202 -19.30 4.11 8.46
CA GLN A 202 -20.04 5.38 8.40
C GLN A 202 -21.51 5.13 8.76
N SER A 203 -21.80 5.03 10.06
CA SER A 203 -23.18 4.97 10.58
C SER A 203 -23.54 6.24 11.37
N PRO A 204 -24.75 6.79 11.17
CA PRO A 204 -25.29 7.86 12.01
C PRO A 204 -25.29 7.49 13.50
N ALA A 205 -25.56 6.23 13.85
CA ALA A 205 -25.61 5.76 15.24
C ALA A 205 -24.21 5.69 15.88
N ILE A 206 -23.20 5.28 15.11
CA ILE A 206 -21.80 5.30 15.55
C ILE A 206 -21.29 6.74 15.68
N THR A 207 -21.72 7.63 14.78
CA THR A 207 -21.42 9.07 14.86
C THR A 207 -22.05 9.69 16.10
N GLU A 208 -23.30 9.35 16.40
CA GLU A 208 -24.02 9.80 17.59
C GLU A 208 -23.40 9.26 18.89
N LEU A 209 -23.02 7.98 18.93
CA LEU A 209 -22.31 7.39 20.08
C LEU A 209 -20.94 8.05 20.29
N THR A 210 -20.17 8.25 19.21
CA THR A 210 -18.85 8.89 19.28
C THR A 210 -18.98 10.33 19.76
N ALA A 211 -19.99 11.07 19.29
CA ALA A 211 -20.29 12.42 19.77
C ALA A 211 -20.67 12.44 21.25
N LEU A 212 -21.49 11.48 21.71
CA LEU A 212 -21.88 11.33 23.11
C LEU A 212 -20.69 10.99 24.03
N VAL A 213 -19.75 10.16 23.58
CA VAL A 213 -18.56 9.78 24.36
C VAL A 213 -17.50 10.88 24.35
N SER A 214 -17.42 11.67 23.27
CA SER A 214 -16.43 12.75 23.13
C SER A 214 -16.82 14.02 23.90
N ASP A 215 -18.08 14.11 24.35
CA ASP A 215 -18.60 15.19 25.19
C ASP A 215 -19.25 14.62 26.48
N PRO A 216 -18.43 14.28 27.49
CA PRO A 216 -18.89 13.67 28.74
C PRO A 216 -19.88 14.58 29.50
N ASP A 217 -19.79 15.89 29.38
CA ASP A 217 -20.72 16.83 30.04
C ASP A 217 -22.10 16.82 29.39
N THR A 218 -22.18 16.67 28.07
CA THR A 218 -23.45 16.51 27.34
C THR A 218 -24.08 15.15 27.61
N LEU A 219 -23.29 14.09 27.74
CA LEU A 219 -23.78 12.78 28.18
C LEU A 219 -24.34 12.82 29.60
N LEU A 220 -23.62 13.43 30.54
CA LEU A 220 -24.05 13.56 31.93
C LEU A 220 -25.32 14.43 32.06
N ARG A 221 -25.47 15.50 31.28
CA ARG A 221 -26.71 16.28 31.20
C ARG A 221 -27.88 15.49 30.60
N ARG A 222 -27.64 14.72 29.54
CA ARG A 222 -28.68 13.91 28.87
C ARG A 222 -29.17 12.72 29.69
N VAL A 223 -28.29 12.13 30.52
CA VAL A 223 -28.61 11.04 31.46
C VAL A 223 -29.18 11.59 32.78
N GLY A 224 -29.20 12.91 32.97
CA GLY A 224 -29.79 13.59 34.13
C GLY A 224 -28.91 13.59 35.38
N LEU A 225 -27.60 13.43 35.21
CA LEU A 225 -26.58 13.45 36.28
C LEU A 225 -25.96 14.84 36.48
N LEU A 226 -26.13 15.75 35.52
CA LEU A 226 -25.85 17.18 35.64
C LEU A 226 -27.14 17.98 35.33
N PRO A 227 -27.39 19.12 36.00
CA PRO A 227 -28.57 19.96 35.78
C PRO A 227 -28.58 20.65 34.40
#